data_AF-A0A081K9J2-F1
#
_entry.id   AF-A0A081K9J2-F1
#
_cell.length_a   1.000
_cell.length_b   1.000
_cell.length_c   1.000
_cell.angle_alpha   90.00
_cell.angle_beta   90.00
_cell.angle_gamma   90.00
#
_symmetry.space_group_name_H-M   'P 1'
#
loop_
_entity.id
_entity.type
_entity.pdbx_description
1 polymer ?
#
loop_
_entity_poly.entity_id
_entity_poly.type
_entity_poly.pdbx_seq_one_letter_code
_entity_poly.pdbx_strand_id
1 'polypeptide(L)'
;MNLGKIDSLSLIIQQADEHDSLLGVMSRVAVDTFIQKHSLTKINRNQLVDKITQNIHNQIAALIYEQEEHIKKTNSTLEQEVNCSRNQRRIEQKYLQERIKSPESSS
;
A
#
# COMPACT_ATOMS: atom_id res chain seq x y z
N MET A 1 -10.16 3.58 20.57
CA MET A 1 -9.79 3.39 19.15
C MET A 1 -11.04 2.91 18.42
N ASN A 2 -11.40 3.52 17.29
CA ASN A 2 -12.67 3.27 16.61
C ASN A 2 -12.44 2.30 15.44
N LEU A 3 -13.03 1.10 15.47
CA LEU A 3 -12.77 0.02 14.51
C LEU A 3 -13.02 0.43 13.05
N GLY A 4 -13.96 1.35 12.78
CA GLY A 4 -14.22 1.85 11.42
C GLY A 4 -13.05 2.61 10.77
N LYS A 5 -12.05 3.06 11.53
CA LYS A 5 -10.82 3.67 10.98
C LYS A 5 -9.82 2.63 10.45
N ILE A 6 -9.89 1.39 10.94
CA ILE A 6 -9.00 0.30 10.50
C ILE A 6 -9.46 -0.23 9.13
N ASP A 7 -10.77 -0.30 8.90
CA ASP A 7 -11.35 -0.74 7.61
C ASP A 7 -11.06 0.22 6.44
N SER A 8 -10.85 1.51 6.75
CA SER A 8 -10.45 2.49 5.73
C SER A 8 -8.98 2.34 5.32
N LEU A 9 -8.13 1.87 6.24
CA LEU A 9 -6.70 1.63 6.00
C LEU A 9 -6.47 0.34 5.21
N SER A 10 -7.24 -0.71 5.48
CA SER A 10 -7.17 -1.97 4.72
C SER A 10 -7.55 -1.78 3.25
N LEU A 11 -8.49 -0.87 2.95
CA LEU A 11 -8.84 -0.48 1.57
C LEU A 11 -7.71 0.29 0.84
N ILE A 12 -6.87 1.03 1.57
CA ILE A 12 -5.69 1.72 1.01
C ILE A 12 -4.53 0.74 0.77
N ILE A 13 -4.45 -0.31 1.59
CA ILE A 13 -3.38 -1.31 1.54
C ILE A 13 -3.63 -2.37 0.46
N GLN A 14 -4.88 -2.64 0.07
CA GLN A 14 -5.19 -3.52 -1.04
C GLN A 14 -4.67 -2.91 -2.35
N GLN A 15 -3.56 -3.47 -2.86
CA GLN A 15 -3.06 -3.24 -4.21
C GLN A 15 -4.10 -3.77 -5.23
N ALA A 16 -5.15 -3.00 -5.50
CA ALA A 16 -5.72 -2.94 -6.83
C ALA A 16 -4.69 -2.20 -7.71
N ASP A 17 -4.58 -2.58 -8.99
CA ASP A 17 -3.63 -2.01 -9.97
C ASP A 17 -3.32 -0.54 -9.64
N GLU A 18 -2.04 -0.22 -9.44
CA GLU A 18 -1.55 0.99 -8.74
C GLU A 18 -2.13 2.31 -9.27
N HIS A 19 -2.73 2.29 -10.46
CA HIS A 19 -3.43 3.38 -11.11
C HIS A 19 -4.90 3.57 -10.72
N ASP A 20 -5.65 2.51 -10.40
CA ASP A 20 -7.09 2.54 -10.12
C ASP A 20 -7.42 2.34 -8.63
N SER A 21 -6.42 2.07 -7.80
CA SER A 21 -6.57 2.14 -6.33
C SER A 21 -6.88 3.58 -5.89
N LEU A 22 -7.57 3.71 -4.75
CA LEU A 22 -7.84 5.03 -4.14
C LEU A 22 -6.54 5.84 -3.94
N LEU A 23 -5.47 5.15 -3.53
CA LEU A 23 -4.15 5.77 -3.35
C LEU A 23 -3.54 6.22 -4.69
N GLY A 24 -3.70 5.43 -5.74
CA GLY A 24 -3.32 5.79 -7.10
C GLY A 24 -4.04 7.04 -7.61
N VAL A 25 -5.36 7.11 -7.39
CA VAL A 25 -6.19 8.27 -7.75
C VAL A 25 -5.77 9.52 -6.97
N MET A 26 -5.55 9.40 -5.66
CA MET A 26 -5.09 10.53 -4.84
C MET A 26 -3.69 11.02 -5.28
N SER A 27 -2.77 10.09 -5.54
CA SER A 27 -1.42 10.41 -6.01
C SER A 27 -1.47 11.10 -7.37
N ARG A 28 -2.36 10.66 -8.26
CA ARG A 28 -2.61 11.27 -9.57
C ARG A 28 -3.09 12.72 -9.46
N VAL A 29 -4.08 12.99 -8.61
CA VAL A 29 -4.59 14.36 -8.37
C VAL A 29 -3.49 15.27 -7.82
N ALA A 30 -2.68 14.77 -6.88
CA ALA A 30 -1.57 15.53 -6.31
C ALA A 30 -0.49 15.85 -7.37
N VAL A 31 -0.13 14.88 -8.20
CA VAL A 31 0.83 15.05 -9.30
C VAL A 31 0.31 16.04 -10.34
N ASP A 32 -0.95 15.93 -10.75
CA ASP A 32 -1.56 16.83 -11.73
C ASP A 32 -1.56 18.27 -11.22
N THR A 33 -1.93 18.46 -9.95
CA THR A 33 -1.90 19.78 -9.30
C THR A 33 -0.48 20.35 -9.27
N PHE A 34 0.52 19.52 -8.96
CA PHE A 34 1.92 19.94 -8.92
C PHE A 34 2.45 20.33 -10.31
N ILE A 35 2.19 19.52 -11.34
CA ILE A 35 2.62 19.81 -12.72
C ILE A 35 1.98 21.11 -13.23
N GLN A 36 0.68 21.30 -12.97
CA GLN A 36 -0.03 22.53 -13.35
C GLN A 36 0.57 23.76 -12.65
N LYS A 37 0.79 23.68 -11.34
CA LYS A 37 1.34 24.80 -10.55
C LYS A 37 2.77 25.19 -10.97
N HIS A 38 3.57 24.23 -11.38
CA HIS A 38 4.99 24.44 -11.70
C HIS A 38 5.31 24.42 -13.20
N SER A 39 4.30 24.28 -14.07
CA SER A 39 4.44 24.24 -15.54
C SER A 39 5.49 23.23 -16.03
N LEU A 40 5.53 22.06 -15.39
CA LEU A 40 6.54 21.04 -15.65
C LEU A 40 6.16 20.18 -16.86
N THR A 41 6.45 20.66 -18.06
CA THR A 41 6.06 20.02 -19.33
C THR A 41 6.86 18.78 -19.71
N LYS A 42 7.99 18.50 -19.04
CA LYS A 42 8.88 17.37 -19.35
C LYS A 42 8.80 16.19 -18.38
N ILE A 43 7.91 16.24 -17.39
CA ILE A 43 7.81 15.17 -16.39
C ILE A 43 6.92 14.04 -16.90
N ASN A 44 7.42 12.81 -16.80
CA ASN A 44 6.58 11.64 -16.99
C ASN A 44 5.65 11.48 -15.78
N ARG A 45 4.41 11.93 -15.96
CA ARG A 45 3.35 11.90 -14.97
C ARG A 45 3.14 10.51 -14.36
N ASN A 46 3.04 9.48 -15.21
CA ASN A 46 2.72 8.13 -14.74
C ASN A 46 3.84 7.59 -13.85
N GLN A 47 5.11 7.76 -14.27
CA GLN A 47 6.26 7.41 -13.44
C GLN A 47 6.28 8.14 -12.09
N LEU A 48 5.82 9.39 -12.05
CA LEU A 48 5.76 10.15 -10.80
C LEU A 48 4.64 9.67 -9.88
N VAL A 49 3.46 9.34 -10.43
CA VAL A 49 2.35 8.73 -9.69
C VAL A 49 2.81 7.41 -9.09
N ASP A 50 3.39 6.51 -9.89
CA ASP A 50 3.83 5.18 -9.43
C ASP A 50 4.86 5.30 -8.32
N LYS A 51 5.84 6.20 -8.48
CA LYS A 51 6.86 6.45 -7.47
C LYS A 51 6.28 6.98 -6.16
N ILE A 52 5.30 7.88 -6.21
CA ILE A 52 4.65 8.43 -5.02
C ILE A 52 3.81 7.34 -4.34
N THR A 53 3.00 6.61 -5.10
CA THR A 53 2.19 5.49 -4.60
C THR A 53 3.07 4.44 -3.92
N GLN A 54 4.16 4.01 -4.55
CA GLN A 54 5.12 3.07 -3.97
C GLN A 54 5.77 3.60 -2.69
N ASN A 55 6.13 4.90 -2.65
CA ASN A 55 6.72 5.50 -1.46
C ASN A 55 5.73 5.50 -0.28
N ILE A 56 4.46 5.82 -0.53
CA ILE A 56 3.43 5.79 0.50
C ILE A 56 3.22 4.36 1.00
N HIS A 57 3.17 3.36 0.12
CA HIS A 57 3.10 1.95 0.53
C HIS A 57 4.27 1.55 1.43
N ASN A 58 5.50 1.95 1.10
CA ASN A 58 6.69 1.65 1.90
C ASN A 58 6.61 2.28 3.29
N GLN A 59 6.13 3.52 3.39
CA GLN A 59 5.96 4.22 4.66
C GLN A 59 4.89 3.55 5.54
N ILE A 60 3.76 3.16 4.96
CA ILE A 60 2.70 2.45 5.67
C ILE A 60 3.23 1.10 6.18
N ALA A 61 3.97 0.36 5.35
CA ALA A 61 4.55 -0.92 5.76
C ALA A 61 5.53 -0.77 6.94
N ALA A 62 6.36 0.26 6.92
CA ALA A 62 7.28 0.56 8.01
C ALA A 62 6.52 0.90 9.31
N LEU A 63 5.49 1.74 9.24
CA LEU A 63 4.67 2.11 10.40
C LEU A 63 3.95 0.89 11.02
N ILE A 64 3.40 0.00 10.19
CA ILE A 64 2.79 -1.25 10.67
C ILE A 64 3.82 -2.10 11.39
N TYR A 65 5.02 -2.26 10.81
CA TYR A 65 6.09 -3.04 11.42
C TYR A 65 6.49 -2.48 12.79
N GLU A 66 6.69 -1.17 12.89
CA GLU A 66 7.04 -0.50 14.16
C GLU A 66 5.95 -0.69 15.23
N GLN A 67 4.68 -0.56 14.86
CA GLN A 67 3.56 -0.80 15.78
C GLN A 67 3.50 -2.24 16.25
N GLU A 68 3.72 -3.20 15.35
CA GLU A 68 3.77 -4.62 15.69
C GLU A 68 4.93 -4.95 16.65
N GLU A 69 6.11 -4.39 16.43
CA GLU A 69 7.24 -4.54 17.36
C GLU A 69 6.93 -3.93 18.73
N HIS A 70 6.23 -2.80 18.79
CA HIS A 70 5.78 -2.21 20.05
C HIS A 70 4.78 -3.11 20.78
N ILE A 71 3.80 -3.67 20.06
CA ILE A 71 2.80 -4.61 20.63
C ILE A 71 3.50 -5.84 21.20
N LYS A 72 4.42 -6.46 20.45
CA LYS A 72 5.20 -7.62 20.92
C LYS A 72 5.98 -7.33 22.20
N LYS A 73 6.61 -6.15 22.29
CA LYS A 73 7.38 -5.72 23.47
C LYS A 73 6.49 -5.45 24.69
N THR A 74 5.25 -5.00 24.47
CA THR A 74 4.33 -4.60 25.54
C THR A 74 3.45 -5.76 26.03
N ASN A 75 3.07 -6.69 25.14
CA ASN A 75 2.22 -7.84 25.43
C ASN A 75 2.77 -9.10 24.77
N SER A 76 3.54 -9.89 25.53
CA SER A 76 4.14 -11.15 25.03
C SER A 76 3.11 -12.20 24.62
N THR A 77 1.89 -12.15 25.15
CA THR A 77 0.78 -13.04 24.77
C THR A 77 0.27 -12.80 23.35
N LEU A 78 0.46 -11.58 22.80
CA LEU A 78 0.00 -11.21 21.46
C LEU A 78 1.05 -11.49 20.37
N GLU A 79 2.23 -11.99 20.73
CA GLU A 79 3.31 -12.25 19.78
C GLU A 79 2.90 -13.23 18.68
N GLN A 80 2.18 -14.29 19.04
CA GLN A 80 1.73 -15.28 18.07
C GLN A 80 0.71 -14.70 17.08
N GLU A 81 -0.19 -13.83 17.54
CA GLU A 81 -1.17 -13.16 16.69
C GLU A 81 -0.50 -12.19 15.71
N VAL A 82 0.48 -11.42 16.19
CA VAL A 82 1.29 -10.53 15.35
C VAL A 82 2.05 -11.34 14.28
N ASN A 83 2.67 -12.45 14.67
CA ASN A 83 3.38 -13.31 13.72
C ASN A 83 2.43 -13.95 12.69
N CYS A 84 1.22 -14.33 13.10
CA CYS A 84 0.18 -14.82 12.21
C CYS A 84 -0.24 -13.75 11.19
N SER A 85 -0.51 -12.53 11.65
CA SER A 85 -0.86 -11.40 10.78
C SER A 85 0.23 -11.07 9.76
N ARG A 86 1.50 -11.07 10.18
CA ARG A 86 2.66 -10.90 9.27
C ARG A 86 2.72 -11.98 8.20
N ASN A 87 2.53 -13.24 8.58
CA ASN A 87 2.55 -14.36 7.64
C ASN A 87 1.40 -14.27 6.63
N GLN A 88 0.20 -13.91 7.09
CA GLN A 88 -0.95 -13.73 6.22
C GLN A 88 -0.68 -12.67 5.14
N ARG A 89 -0.19 -11.49 5.53
CA ARG A 89 0.16 -10.42 4.57
C ARG A 89 1.24 -10.84 3.59
N ARG A 90 2.24 -11.62 4.03
CA ARG A 90 3.29 -12.17 3.15
C ARG A 90 2.71 -13.12 2.09
N ILE A 91 1.76 -13.97 2.48
CA ILE A 91 1.09 -14.90 1.57
C ILE A 91 0.22 -14.14 0.57
N GLU A 92 -0.56 -13.17 1.02
CA GLU A 92 -1.39 -12.32 0.17
C GLU A 92 -0.57 -11.55 -0.87
N GLN A 93 0.56 -10.94 -0.45
CA GLN A 93 1.46 -10.28 -1.39
C GLN A 93 2.06 -11.23 -2.41
N LYS A 94 2.43 -12.44 -1.99
CA LYS A 94 2.95 -13.45 -2.91
C LYS A 94 1.89 -13.85 -3.95
N TYR A 95 0.65 -14.08 -3.49
CA TYR A 95 -0.47 -14.40 -4.37
C TYR A 95 -0.78 -13.29 -5.38
N LEU A 96 -0.78 -12.02 -4.94
CA LEU A 96 -0.97 -10.87 -5.82
C LEU A 96 0.14 -10.77 -6.89
N GLN A 97 1.41 -10.95 -6.50
CA GLN A 97 2.53 -10.95 -7.45
C GLN A 97 2.45 -12.09 -8.46
N GLU A 98 1.99 -13.27 -8.04
CA GLU A 98 1.78 -14.42 -8.93
C GLU A 98 0.64 -14.16 -9.93
N ARG A 99 -0.47 -13.54 -9.51
CA ARG A 99 -1.57 -13.15 -10.42
C ARG A 99 -1.17 -12.09 -11.44
N ILE A 100 -0.33 -11.12 -11.06
CA ILE A 100 0.18 -10.09 -11.97
C ILE A 100 1.16 -10.70 -13.00
N LYS A 101 1.91 -11.75 -12.62
CA LYS A 101 2.90 -12.41 -13.49
C LYS A 101 2.31 -13.51 -14.40
N SER A 102 1.10 -13.98 -14.13
CA SER A 102 0.39 -14.94 -14.99
C SER A 102 -0.73 -14.25 -15.77
N PRO A 103 -0.45 -13.66 -16.96
CA PRO A 103 -1.48 -13.14 -17.84
C PRO A 103 -2.26 -14.23 -18.60
N GLU A 104 -2.19 -15.51 -18.19
CA GLU A 104 -2.83 -16.62 -18.90
C GLU A 104 -3.66 -17.50 -17.95
N SER A 105 -4.89 -17.08 -17.70
CA SER A 105 -6.04 -17.98 -17.59
C SER A 105 -7.33 -17.16 -17.77
N SER A 106 -7.45 -16.55 -18.93
CA SER A 106 -8.72 -16.02 -19.46
C SER A 106 -8.70 -16.28 -20.96
N SER A 107 -8.79 -17.56 -21.30
CA SER A 107 -9.27 -18.04 -22.61
C SER A 107 -10.72 -18.45 -22.45
#